data_AF-D5K9B4-F1
#
_entry.id   AF-D5K9B4-F1
#
_cell.length_a   1.000
_cell.length_b   1.000
_cell.length_c   1.000
_cell.angle_alpha   90.00
_cell.angle_beta   90.00
_cell.angle_gamma   90.00
#
_symmetry.space_group_name_H-M   'P 1'
#
loop_
_entity.id
_entity.type
_entity.pdbx_description
1 polymer ?
#
loop_
_entity_poly.entity_id
_entity_poly.type
_entity_poly.pdbx_seq_one_letter_code
_entity_poly.pdbx_strand_id
1 'polypeptide(L)'
;SIPMIDNSEPMIIAHKAVIPWPRRHAPLANFVAENIETDPKPKEDLLEIADINQPFPAEPCMGLKDAFLAKWYSFLICHALVRYASGFALTEVTMLFPYYMASFIDKTFLPMTLPEAVDMVEMVRLEISVH
;
A
#
# COMPACT_ATOMS: atom_id res chain seq x y z
N SER A 1 -10.96 3.65 35.80
CA SER A 1 -11.36 3.12 34.48
C SER A 1 -10.56 1.86 34.19
N ILE A 2 -11.12 0.92 33.43
CA ILE A 2 -10.40 -0.33 33.09
C ILE A 2 -9.49 0.01 31.89
N PRO A 3 -8.15 -0.14 32.00
CA PRO A 3 -7.20 0.37 30.99
C PRO A 3 -7.41 -0.20 29.57
N MET A 4 -8.03 -1.37 29.44
CA MET A 4 -8.43 -1.90 28.13
C MET A 4 -9.52 -1.07 27.44
N ILE A 5 -10.49 -0.55 28.19
CA ILE A 5 -11.59 0.27 27.64
C ILE A 5 -11.03 1.63 27.22
N ASP A 6 -10.17 2.23 28.05
CA ASP A 6 -9.52 3.51 27.78
C ASP A 6 -8.62 3.48 26.52
N ASN A 7 -8.03 2.32 26.20
CA ASN A 7 -7.25 2.15 24.96
C ASN A 7 -8.10 1.80 23.74
N SER A 8 -9.32 1.28 23.91
CA SER A 8 -10.15 0.82 22.79
C SER A 8 -10.76 1.97 22.01
N GLU A 9 -11.22 3.03 22.69
CA GLU A 9 -11.87 4.18 22.05
C GLU A 9 -10.89 5.00 21.17
N PRO A 10 -9.68 5.37 21.63
CA PRO A 10 -8.69 6.02 20.78
C PRO A 10 -8.28 5.17 19.58
N MET A 11 -8.20 3.85 19.74
CA MET A 11 -7.89 2.93 18.63
C MET A 11 -8.98 2.97 17.57
N ILE A 12 -10.26 2.96 17.96
CA ILE A 12 -11.38 3.09 17.01
C ILE A 12 -11.29 4.43 16.26
N ILE A 13 -10.98 5.53 16.94
CA ILE A 13 -10.83 6.86 16.31
C ILE A 13 -9.67 6.86 15.32
N ALA A 14 -8.51 6.35 15.72
CA ALA A 14 -7.33 6.27 14.85
C ALA A 14 -7.62 5.43 13.59
N HIS A 15 -8.24 4.25 13.75
CA HIS A 15 -8.60 3.40 12.61
C HIS A 15 -9.64 4.07 11.70
N LYS A 16 -10.65 4.77 12.25
CA LYS A 16 -11.62 5.52 11.44
C LYS A 16 -10.99 6.63 10.59
N ALA A 17 -9.86 7.20 11.02
CA ALA A 17 -9.12 8.20 10.26
C ALA A 17 -8.15 7.57 9.25
N VAL A 18 -7.45 6.51 9.67
CA VAL A 18 -6.42 5.84 8.87
C VAL A 18 -7.02 5.00 7.75
N ILE A 19 -8.13 4.29 7.98
CA ILE A 19 -8.73 3.39 6.98
C ILE A 19 -9.18 4.13 5.71
N PRO A 20 -9.89 5.27 5.78
CA PRO A 20 -10.28 6.01 4.58
C PRO A 20 -9.13 6.78 3.92
N TRP A 21 -8.02 7.02 4.62
CA TRP A 21 -6.94 7.85 4.13
C TRP A 21 -6.29 7.30 2.84
N PRO A 22 -5.90 6.02 2.75
CA PRO A 22 -5.41 5.41 1.52
C PRO A 22 -6.43 5.43 0.37
N ARG A 23 -7.72 5.20 0.66
CA ARG A 23 -8.79 5.15 -0.35
C ARG A 23 -8.91 6.44 -1.14
N ARG A 24 -8.56 7.58 -0.55
CA ARG A 24 -8.59 8.88 -1.25
C ARG A 24 -7.58 8.96 -2.40
N HIS A 25 -6.56 8.10 -2.40
CA HIS A 25 -5.59 8.03 -3.48
C HIS A 25 -6.17 7.34 -4.73
N ALA A 26 -7.22 6.52 -4.61
CA ALA A 26 -7.85 5.88 -5.75
C ALA A 26 -8.61 6.86 -6.68
N PRO A 27 -9.51 7.73 -6.19
CA PRO A 27 -10.12 8.77 -7.03
C PRO A 27 -9.08 9.73 -7.64
N LEU A 28 -8.00 10.02 -6.92
CA LEU A 28 -6.91 10.86 -7.43
C LEU A 28 -6.21 10.17 -8.60
N ALA A 29 -5.83 8.90 -8.46
CA ALA A 29 -5.19 8.13 -9.52
C ALA A 29 -6.10 8.02 -10.76
N ASN A 30 -7.40 7.74 -10.56
CA ASN A 30 -8.40 7.76 -11.63
C ASN A 30 -8.50 9.12 -12.33
N PHE A 31 -8.56 10.20 -11.55
CA PHE A 31 -8.64 11.55 -12.11
C PHE A 31 -7.42 11.89 -12.97
N VAL A 32 -6.22 11.56 -12.50
CA VAL A 32 -4.97 11.77 -13.25
C VAL A 32 -4.98 10.94 -14.53
N ALA A 33 -5.33 9.66 -14.45
CA ALA A 33 -5.41 8.75 -15.59
C ALA A 33 -6.40 9.22 -16.67
N GLU A 34 -7.55 9.76 -16.27
CA GLU A 34 -8.60 10.18 -17.19
C GLU A 34 -8.39 11.57 -17.78
N ASN A 35 -7.85 12.51 -16.99
CA ASN A 35 -7.89 13.95 -17.32
C ASN A 35 -6.52 14.57 -17.58
N ILE A 36 -5.43 13.97 -17.11
CA ILE A 36 -4.07 14.56 -17.18
C ILE A 36 -3.16 13.71 -18.04
N GLU A 37 -3.14 12.40 -17.81
CA GLU A 37 -2.24 11.49 -18.49
C GLU A 37 -2.65 11.26 -19.94
N THR A 38 -1.68 11.38 -20.84
CA THR A 38 -1.90 11.26 -22.29
C THR A 38 -1.29 9.99 -22.86
N ASP A 39 -0.24 9.45 -22.20
CA ASP A 39 0.38 8.20 -22.61
C ASP A 39 -0.49 7.01 -22.14
N PRO A 40 -0.85 6.07 -23.04
CA PRO A 40 -1.64 4.89 -22.67
C PRO A 40 -0.98 4.01 -21.61
N LYS A 41 0.36 3.93 -21.53
CA LYS A 41 1.02 2.99 -20.62
C LYS A 41 0.96 3.46 -19.14
N PRO A 42 1.38 4.68 -18.79
CA PRO A 42 1.21 5.21 -17.43
C PRO A 42 -0.26 5.30 -17.01
N LYS A 43 -1.17 5.52 -17.97
CA LYS A 43 -2.61 5.53 -17.72
C LYS A 43 -3.12 4.17 -17.21
N GLU A 44 -2.70 3.08 -17.83
CA GLU A 44 -3.04 1.72 -17.38
C GLU A 44 -2.55 1.48 -15.95
N ASP A 45 -1.30 1.86 -15.66
CA ASP A 45 -0.69 1.66 -14.35
C ASP A 45 -1.42 2.50 -13.27
N LEU A 46 -1.84 3.73 -13.59
CA LEU A 46 -2.64 4.57 -12.68
C LEU A 46 -4.03 3.99 -12.37
N LEU A 47 -4.69 3.43 -13.38
CA LEU A 47 -5.99 2.77 -13.18
C LEU A 47 -5.82 1.51 -12.31
N GLU A 48 -4.74 0.74 -12.50
CA GLU A 48 -4.43 -0.40 -11.64
C GLU A 48 -4.18 0.04 -10.18
N ILE A 49 -3.43 1.12 -9.97
CA ILE A 49 -3.21 1.69 -8.62
C ILE A 49 -4.54 2.13 -7.99
N ALA A 50 -5.45 2.69 -8.79
CA ALA A 50 -6.77 3.08 -8.30
C ALA A 50 -7.56 1.84 -7.86
N ASP A 51 -7.61 0.80 -8.68
CA ASP A 51 -8.32 -0.44 -8.39
C ASP A 51 -7.79 -1.14 -7.13
N ILE A 52 -6.46 -1.15 -6.92
CA ILE A 52 -5.85 -1.73 -5.72
C ILE A 52 -6.17 -0.91 -4.46
N ASN A 53 -6.21 0.42 -4.57
CA ASN A 53 -6.43 1.31 -3.42
C ASN A 53 -7.91 1.42 -2.99
N GLN A 54 -8.87 1.07 -3.85
CA GLN A 54 -10.30 1.09 -3.50
C GLN A 54 -10.67 0.14 -2.34
N PRO A 55 -10.33 -1.16 -2.37
CA PRO A 55 -10.68 -2.09 -1.30
C PRO A 55 -9.88 -1.83 -0.01
N PHE A 56 -8.67 -1.31 -0.14
CA PHE A 56 -7.74 -1.10 0.99
C PHE A 56 -8.30 -0.11 2.02
N PRO A 57 -8.11 -0.32 3.34
CA PRO A 57 -7.68 -1.52 4.05
C PRO A 57 -8.86 -2.34 4.62
N ALA A 58 -10.06 -2.25 4.04
CA ALA A 58 -11.18 -3.07 4.53
C ALA A 58 -11.04 -4.54 4.14
N GLU A 59 -10.27 -4.83 3.09
CA GLU A 59 -9.99 -6.16 2.60
C GLU A 59 -8.52 -6.52 2.83
N PRO A 60 -8.21 -7.80 3.09
CA PRO A 60 -6.84 -8.28 3.22
C PRO A 60 -6.09 -8.15 1.89
N CYS A 61 -4.76 -8.01 1.98
CA CYS A 61 -3.91 -8.13 0.80
C CYS A 61 -4.00 -9.55 0.22
N MET A 62 -4.11 -9.64 -1.10
CA MET A 62 -4.24 -10.85 -1.91
C MET A 62 -3.01 -11.10 -2.79
N GLY A 63 -2.25 -10.07 -3.14
CA GLY A 63 -1.09 -10.17 -4.04
C GLY A 63 0.10 -9.31 -3.59
N LEU A 64 1.11 -9.21 -4.45
CA LEU A 64 2.35 -8.51 -4.11
C LEU A 64 2.23 -6.98 -4.27
N LYS A 65 1.51 -6.47 -5.29
CA LYS A 65 1.38 -5.01 -5.52
C LYS A 65 0.62 -4.32 -4.37
N ASP A 66 -0.47 -4.92 -3.93
CA ASP A 66 -1.26 -4.49 -2.78
C ASP A 66 -0.51 -4.67 -1.45
N ALA A 67 0.30 -5.72 -1.29
CA ALA A 67 1.16 -5.84 -0.10
C ALA A 67 2.21 -4.71 -0.03
N PHE A 68 2.80 -4.31 -1.16
CA PHE A 68 3.73 -3.17 -1.21
C PHE A 68 3.04 -1.86 -0.85
N LEU A 69 1.85 -1.59 -1.41
CA LEU A 69 1.06 -0.40 -1.07
C LEU A 69 0.66 -0.39 0.42
N ALA A 70 0.18 -1.52 0.94
CA ALA A 70 -0.18 -1.66 2.34
C ALA A 70 1.00 -1.40 3.27
N LYS A 71 2.17 -1.93 2.93
CA LYS A 71 3.42 -1.70 3.64
C LYS A 71 3.79 -0.21 3.61
N TRP A 72 3.67 0.45 2.47
CA TRP A 72 4.00 1.88 2.33
C TRP A 72 3.09 2.77 3.17
N TYR A 73 1.78 2.57 3.11
CA TYR A 73 0.85 3.33 3.96
C TYR A 73 1.13 3.10 5.44
N SER A 74 1.37 1.84 5.84
CA SER A 74 1.71 1.50 7.22
C SER A 74 3.00 2.20 7.68
N PHE A 75 4.01 2.25 6.82
CA PHE A 75 5.24 2.99 7.09
C PHE A 75 4.97 4.48 7.31
N LEU A 76 4.28 5.15 6.40
CA LEU A 76 3.96 6.58 6.52
C LEU A 76 3.20 6.89 7.81
N ILE A 77 2.25 6.05 8.20
CA ILE A 77 1.48 6.22 9.42
C ILE A 77 2.39 6.11 10.65
N CYS A 78 3.18 5.04 10.73
CA CYS A 78 3.97 4.70 11.90
C CYS A 78 5.24 5.57 12.06
N HIS A 79 5.82 6.04 10.96
CA HIS A 79 7.12 6.71 10.95
C HIS A 79 7.05 8.22 10.70
N ALA A 80 5.96 8.73 10.11
CA ALA A 80 5.85 10.14 9.76
C ALA A 80 4.58 10.82 10.31
N LEU A 81 3.40 10.24 10.09
CA LEU A 81 2.13 10.93 10.35
C LEU A 81 1.70 10.92 11.82
N VAL A 82 1.74 9.76 12.48
CA VAL A 82 1.30 9.65 13.89
C VAL A 82 2.39 10.12 14.83
N ARG A 83 3.63 9.74 14.54
CA ARG A 83 4.82 10.12 15.30
C ARG A 83 6.04 9.96 14.41
N TYR A 84 6.97 10.89 14.54
CA TYR A 84 8.29 10.71 13.94
C TYR A 84 8.99 9.49 14.54
N ALA A 85 9.39 8.55 13.68
CA ALA A 85 10.27 7.44 14.03
C ALA A 85 11.28 7.22 12.89
N SER A 86 12.56 7.22 13.23
CA SER A 86 13.62 6.92 12.25
C SER A 86 13.68 5.43 11.91
N GLY A 87 14.24 5.12 10.74
CA GLY A 87 14.52 3.76 10.27
C GLY A 87 13.38 3.13 9.46
N PHE A 88 13.67 1.94 8.95
CA PHE A 88 12.77 1.13 8.12
C PHE A 88 12.88 -0.34 8.54
N ALA A 89 12.62 -0.61 9.82
CA ALA A 89 12.86 -1.92 10.40
C ALA A 89 11.74 -2.90 10.00
N LEU A 90 12.05 -3.83 9.09
CA LEU A 90 11.16 -4.93 8.76
C LEU A 90 11.90 -6.17 8.22
N THR A 91 11.26 -7.33 8.33
CA THR A 91 11.71 -8.59 7.70
C THR A 91 11.07 -8.75 6.32
N GLU A 92 11.46 -7.87 5.39
CA GLU A 92 10.78 -7.71 4.09
C GLU A 92 10.59 -9.01 3.32
N VAL A 93 11.64 -9.83 3.23
CA VAL A 93 11.58 -11.12 2.54
C VAL A 93 10.50 -12.01 3.15
N THR A 94 10.51 -12.20 4.47
CA THR A 94 9.54 -13.08 5.16
C THR A 94 8.12 -12.51 5.11
N MET A 95 7.97 -11.20 5.28
CA MET A 95 6.68 -10.52 5.26
C MET A 95 6.02 -10.61 3.87
N LEU A 96 6.80 -10.38 2.81
CA LEU A 96 6.28 -10.31 1.44
C LEU A 96 6.21 -11.67 0.75
N PHE A 97 6.86 -12.70 1.30
CA PHE A 97 6.92 -14.02 0.68
C PHE A 97 5.56 -14.63 0.33
N PRO A 98 4.53 -14.63 1.20
CA PRO A 98 3.22 -15.20 0.86
C PRO A 98 2.57 -14.53 -0.36
N TYR A 99 2.76 -13.22 -0.48
CA TYR A 99 2.22 -12.41 -1.57
C TYR A 99 3.04 -12.59 -2.86
N TYR A 100 4.35 -12.73 -2.73
CA TYR A 100 5.23 -13.12 -3.83
C TYR A 100 4.83 -14.50 -4.40
N MET A 101 4.54 -15.48 -3.54
CA MET A 101 4.06 -16.80 -3.97
C MET A 101 2.74 -16.66 -4.75
N ALA A 102 1.77 -15.92 -4.22
CA ALA A 102 0.47 -15.72 -4.86
C ALA A 102 0.56 -15.03 -6.23
N SER A 103 1.39 -14.01 -6.37
CA SER A 103 1.48 -13.21 -7.61
C SER A 103 2.47 -13.75 -8.64
N PHE A 104 3.55 -14.42 -8.21
CA PHE A 104 4.61 -14.87 -9.12
C PHE A 104 4.59 -16.39 -9.38
N ILE A 105 4.44 -17.20 -8.32
CA ILE A 105 4.52 -18.67 -8.42
C ILE A 105 3.16 -19.25 -8.80
N ASP A 106 2.16 -19.01 -7.96
CA ASP A 106 0.83 -19.60 -8.11
C ASP A 106 -0.03 -18.81 -9.10
N LYS A 107 0.30 -17.53 -9.31
CA LYS A 107 -0.41 -16.58 -10.20
C LYS A 107 -1.92 -16.53 -9.94
N THR A 108 -2.30 -16.62 -8.67
CA THR A 108 -3.70 -16.65 -8.22
C THR A 108 -4.30 -15.25 -8.14
N PHE A 109 -3.51 -14.25 -7.74
CA PHE A 109 -3.94 -12.86 -7.59
C PHE A 109 -2.85 -11.89 -8.07
N LEU A 110 -3.25 -10.87 -8.84
CA LEU A 110 -2.37 -9.84 -9.42
C LEU A 110 -1.09 -10.46 -10.02
N PRO A 111 -1.23 -11.29 -11.08
CA PRO A 111 -0.09 -12.01 -11.64
C PRO A 111 0.97 -11.03 -12.13
N MET A 112 2.22 -11.32 -11.81
CA MET A 112 3.35 -10.48 -12.21
C MET A 112 4.53 -11.29 -12.74
N THR A 113 5.36 -10.61 -13.51
CA THR A 113 6.64 -11.08 -14.01
C THR A 113 7.75 -10.73 -13.03
N LEU A 114 8.91 -11.35 -13.20
CA LEU A 114 10.08 -11.08 -12.35
C LEU A 114 10.57 -9.63 -12.50
N PRO A 115 10.67 -9.05 -13.72
CA PRO A 115 11.01 -7.64 -13.89
C PRO A 115 10.05 -6.72 -13.14
N GLU A 116 8.74 -6.93 -13.26
CA GLU A 116 7.75 -6.12 -12.53
C GLU A 116 7.91 -6.21 -11.01
N ALA A 117 8.23 -7.40 -10.48
CA ALA A 117 8.50 -7.57 -9.05
C ALA A 117 9.76 -6.81 -8.61
N VAL A 118 10.81 -6.79 -9.45
CA VAL A 118 12.04 -6.03 -9.20
C VAL A 118 11.76 -4.53 -9.28
N ASP A 119 11.02 -4.08 -10.29
CA ASP A 119 10.62 -2.68 -10.46
C ASP A 119 9.85 -2.17 -9.23
N MET A 120 8.98 -3.00 -8.64
CA MET A 120 8.30 -2.65 -7.38
C MET A 120 9.27 -2.41 -6.22
N VAL A 121 10.30 -3.25 -6.08
CA VAL A 121 11.34 -3.07 -5.05
C VAL A 121 12.13 -1.79 -5.32
N GLU A 122 12.47 -1.52 -6.58
CA GLU A 122 13.19 -0.32 -6.98
C GLU A 122 12.38 0.95 -6.70
N MET A 123 11.08 0.95 -7.05
CA MET A 123 10.17 2.06 -6.73
C MET A 123 10.13 2.34 -5.23
N VAL A 124 9.99 1.32 -4.39
CA VAL A 124 10.01 1.51 -2.92
C VAL A 124 11.32 2.15 -2.45
N ARG A 125 12.47 1.75 -3.02
CA ARG A 125 13.77 2.33 -2.66
C ARG A 125 13.87 3.80 -3.07
N LEU A 126 13.31 4.16 -4.23
CA LEU A 126 13.23 5.54 -4.68
C LEU A 126 12.30 6.37 -3.78
N GLU A 127 11.13 5.84 -3.42
CA GLU A 127 10.19 6.49 -2.51
C GLU A 127 10.80 6.73 -1.12
N ILE A 128 11.57 5.77 -0.59
CA ILE A 128 12.31 5.96 0.67
C ILE A 128 13.40 7.03 0.54
N SER A 129 14.03 7.15 -0.64
CA SER A 129 15.11 8.12 -0.88
C SER A 129 14.61 9.57 -0.95
N VAL A 130 13.31 9.78 -1.17
CA VAL A 130 12.68 11.11 -1.20
C VAL A 130 11.98 11.47 0.12
N HIS A 131 11.99 10.58 1.11
CA HIS A 131 11.36 10.76 2.43
C HIS A 131 12.37 11.16 3.51
#